data_AF-A0AAN5S069-F1
#
_entry.id   AF-A0AAN5S069-F1
#
_cell.length_a   1.000
_cell.length_b   1.000
_cell.length_c   1.000
_cell.angle_alpha   90.00
_cell.angle_beta   90.00
_cell.angle_gamma   90.00
#
_symmetry.space_group_name_H-M   'P 1'
#
loop_
_entity.id
_entity.type
_entity.pdbx_description
1 polymer ?
#
loop_
_entity_poly.entity_id
_entity_poly.type
_entity_poly.pdbx_seq_one_letter_code
_entity_poly.pdbx_strand_id
1 'polypeptide(L)'
;MGSYISMEGIKMNMKFYKDKDNIVYSLYDDGVEPKKWLNVDATEISRNEALKLLKPIMTREQLVVQAEYEKQSRVTEANQKTQLWQTQLMLDIITDEDKASLTEWMLYVQKVQAVDTSTAPDIIWPEKPE
;
A
#
# COMPACT_ATOMS: atom_id res chain seq x y z
N MET A 1 16.63 31.41 42.01
CA MET A 1 17.74 30.50 41.64
C MET A 1 17.15 29.16 41.26
N GLY A 2 16.78 28.98 40.00
CA GLY A 2 16.45 27.66 39.45
C GLY A 2 17.60 27.26 38.55
N SER A 3 18.46 26.39 39.04
CA SER A 3 19.71 26.01 38.36
C SER A 3 19.40 25.27 37.06
N TYR A 4 19.82 25.85 35.93
CA TYR A 4 19.97 25.14 34.67
C TYR A 4 21.03 24.05 34.84
N ILE A 5 20.64 22.78 34.74
CA ILE A 5 21.60 21.70 34.55
C ILE A 5 21.81 21.60 33.04
N SER A 6 22.90 22.19 32.56
CA SER A 6 23.38 21.99 31.20
C SER A 6 23.81 20.54 31.05
N MET A 7 23.04 19.72 30.34
CA MET A 7 23.49 18.41 29.85
C MET A 7 24.12 18.59 28.48
N GLU A 8 25.37 19.09 28.46
CA GLU A 8 26.19 18.91 27.28
C GLU A 8 26.46 17.40 27.07
N GLY A 9 26.16 16.90 25.87
CA GLY A 9 27.00 15.86 25.29
C GLY A 9 26.52 14.40 25.26
N ILE A 10 25.25 14.05 25.48
CA ILE A 10 24.78 12.71 25.07
C ILE A 10 24.41 12.76 23.59
N LYS A 11 25.40 12.52 22.73
CA LYS A 11 25.14 12.20 21.32
C LYS A 11 24.48 10.82 21.31
N MET A 12 23.15 10.78 21.45
CA MET A 12 22.35 9.55 21.33
C MET A 12 22.51 9.02 19.91
N ASN A 13 23.54 8.21 19.68
CA ASN A 13 23.74 7.54 18.41
C ASN A 13 22.64 6.48 18.27
N MET A 14 21.88 6.58 17.19
CA MET A 14 20.79 5.66 16.89
C MET A 14 21.34 4.59 15.94
N LYS A 15 21.34 3.34 16.38
CA LYS A 15 21.70 2.19 15.54
C LYS A 15 20.43 1.60 14.94
N PHE A 16 20.51 1.19 13.68
CA PHE A 16 19.39 0.59 12.97
C PHE A 16 19.66 -0.90 12.77
N TYR A 17 18.61 -1.70 12.86
CA TYR A 17 18.70 -3.15 12.71
C TYR A 17 17.57 -3.63 11.79
N LYS A 18 17.74 -4.76 11.11
CA LYS A 18 16.67 -5.46 10.38
C LYS A 18 16.55 -6.91 10.82
N ASP A 19 15.34 -7.45 10.77
CA ASP A 19 15.12 -8.90 10.88
C ASP A 19 15.08 -9.58 9.50
N LYS A 20 14.81 -10.90 9.50
CA LYS A 20 14.66 -11.73 8.29
C LYS A 20 13.50 -11.30 7.38
N ASP A 21 12.52 -10.60 7.93
CA ASP A 21 11.32 -10.12 7.24
C ASP A 21 11.51 -8.67 6.74
N ASN A 22 12.74 -8.13 6.84
CA ASN A 22 13.14 -6.76 6.50
C ASN A 22 12.45 -5.67 7.34
N ILE A 23 11.91 -6.01 8.52
CA ILE A 23 11.38 -5.01 9.44
C ILE A 23 12.56 -4.28 10.07
N VAL A 24 12.54 -2.95 9.96
CA VAL A 24 13.62 -2.08 10.45
C VAL A 24 13.31 -1.60 11.86
N TYR A 25 14.21 -1.86 12.80
CA TYR A 25 14.17 -1.40 14.18
C TYR A 25 15.22 -0.31 14.40
N SER A 26 14.91 0.67 15.24
CA SER A 26 15.87 1.68 15.67
C SER A 26 16.04 1.65 17.17
N LEU A 27 17.27 1.47 17.63
CA LEU A 27 17.61 1.43 19.04
C LEU A 27 18.63 2.52 19.37
N TYR A 28 18.54 3.06 20.58
CA TYR A 28 19.59 3.91 21.12
C TYR A 28 20.83 3.06 21.38
N ASP A 29 22.01 3.59 21.04
CA ASP A 29 23.30 2.95 21.33
C ASP A 29 23.60 3.10 22.83
N ASP A 30 22.93 2.29 23.65
CA ASP A 30 23.09 2.17 25.10
C ASP A 30 24.14 1.10 25.49
N GLY A 31 24.80 0.50 24.49
CA GLY A 31 25.77 -0.58 24.68
C GLY A 31 25.13 -1.94 25.01
N VAL A 32 23.80 -2.06 24.95
CA VAL A 32 23.09 -3.32 25.17
C VAL A 32 22.91 -4.05 23.84
N GLU A 33 23.24 -5.33 23.82
CA GLU A 33 23.04 -6.16 22.65
C GLU A 33 21.56 -6.16 22.22
N PRO A 34 21.27 -5.97 20.91
CA PRO A 34 19.90 -5.89 20.41
C PRO A 34 19.08 -7.11 20.82
N LYS A 35 19.69 -8.30 20.84
CA LYS A 35 19.06 -9.58 21.22
C LYS A 35 18.44 -9.60 22.62
N LYS A 36 18.87 -8.72 23.53
CA LYS A 36 18.27 -8.61 24.87
C LYS A 36 16.93 -7.88 24.86
N TRP A 37 16.72 -6.97 23.91
CA TRP A 37 15.49 -6.18 23.76
C TRP A 37 14.60 -6.72 22.64
N LEU A 38 15.22 -7.02 21.52
CA LEU A 38 14.65 -7.65 20.35
C LEU A 38 14.78 -9.16 20.53
N ASN A 39 13.69 -9.84 20.86
CA ASN A 39 13.61 -11.31 20.83
C ASN A 39 13.56 -11.85 19.38
N VAL A 40 14.34 -11.23 18.50
CA VAL A 40 14.44 -11.53 17.07
C VAL A 40 15.91 -11.45 16.67
N ASP A 41 16.33 -12.30 15.74
CA ASP A 41 17.67 -12.23 15.16
C ASP A 41 17.78 -10.99 14.26
N ALA A 42 18.19 -9.89 14.88
CA ALA A 42 18.34 -8.60 14.23
C ALA A 42 19.78 -8.39 13.76
N THR A 43 19.95 -8.00 12.50
CA THR A 43 21.24 -7.64 11.88
C THR A 43 21.39 -6.13 11.87
N GLU A 44 22.53 -5.60 12.34
CA GLU A 44 22.82 -4.17 12.29
C GLU A 44 22.94 -3.69 10.84
N ILE A 45 22.28 -2.58 10.52
CA ILE A 45 22.30 -1.94 9.21
C ILE A 45 22.60 -0.45 9.35
N SER A 46 23.15 0.14 8.29
CA SER A 46 23.39 1.58 8.27
C SER A 46 22.08 2.37 8.24
N ARG A 47 22.07 3.61 8.74
CA ARG A 47 20.91 4.53 8.61
C ARG A 47 20.43 4.64 7.16
N ASN A 48 21.34 4.67 6.19
CA ASN A 48 20.98 4.75 4.77
C ASN A 48 20.35 3.45 4.25
N GLU A 49 20.82 2.29 4.73
CA GLU A 49 20.22 1.00 4.39
C GLU A 49 18.87 0.82 5.10
N ALA A 50 18.76 1.27 6.34
CA ALA A 50 17.51 1.37 7.08
C ALA A 50 16.50 2.23 6.33
N LEU A 51 16.88 3.42 5.85
CA LEU A 51 16.02 4.28 5.04
C LEU A 51 15.66 3.67 3.67
N LYS A 52 16.50 2.81 3.10
CA LYS A 52 16.20 2.09 1.85
C LYS A 52 15.25 0.91 2.06
N LEU A 53 15.37 0.23 3.21
CA LEU A 53 14.55 -0.92 3.60
C LEU A 53 13.23 -0.50 4.24
N LEU A 54 13.21 0.67 4.87
CA LEU A 54 12.06 1.54 5.00
C LEU A 54 11.65 2.03 3.59
N LYS A 55 11.35 1.09 2.68
CA LYS A 55 10.26 1.30 1.72
C LYS A 55 9.17 1.97 2.54
N PRO A 56 8.65 3.15 2.14
CA PRO A 56 7.80 3.95 3.01
C PRO A 56 6.79 2.98 3.64
N ILE A 57 6.89 2.78 4.96
CA ILE A 57 5.95 1.90 5.66
C ILE A 57 4.63 2.51 5.30
N MET A 58 3.92 1.83 4.42
CA MET A 58 2.79 2.41 3.74
C MET A 58 1.79 2.66 4.84
N THR A 59 1.64 3.94 5.21
CA THR A 59 0.75 4.27 6.32
C THR A 59 -0.63 3.77 5.95
N ARG A 60 -1.49 3.49 6.92
CA ARG A 60 -2.86 3.05 6.62
C ARG A 60 -3.55 3.98 5.61
N GLU A 61 -3.28 5.28 5.70
CA GLU A 61 -3.70 6.28 4.71
C GLU A 61 -3.15 6.02 3.31
N GLN A 62 -1.85 5.74 3.16
CA GLN A 62 -1.24 5.40 1.88
C GLN A 62 -1.78 4.08 1.31
N LEU A 63 -2.04 3.07 2.16
CA LEU A 63 -2.67 1.80 1.76
C LEU A 63 -4.06 2.02 1.18
N VAL A 64 -4.85 2.88 1.82
CA VAL A 64 -6.17 3.28 1.30
C VAL A 64 -6.05 4.06 -0.02
N VAL A 65 -5.07 4.98 -0.13
CA VAL A 65 -4.83 5.74 -1.37
C VAL A 65 -4.47 4.81 -2.54
N GLN A 66 -3.64 3.80 -2.30
CA GLN A 66 -3.27 2.83 -3.32
C GLN A 66 -4.42 1.91 -3.70
N ALA A 67 -5.20 1.46 -2.71
CA ALA A 67 -6.42 0.72 -2.97
C ALA A 67 -7.41 1.53 -3.82
N GLU A 68 -7.55 2.82 -3.54
CA GLU A 68 -8.38 3.71 -4.37
C GLU A 68 -7.78 3.90 -5.77
N TYR A 69 -6.46 4.03 -5.89
CA TYR A 69 -5.82 4.06 -7.21
C TYR A 69 -6.06 2.77 -8.01
N GLU A 70 -5.96 1.62 -7.37
CA GLU A 70 -6.23 0.33 -7.99
C GLU A 70 -7.71 0.19 -8.40
N LYS A 71 -8.63 0.68 -7.56
CA LYS A 71 -10.06 0.79 -7.87
C LYS A 71 -10.28 1.59 -9.16
N GLN A 72 -9.70 2.79 -9.22
CA GLN A 72 -9.81 3.68 -10.39
C GLN A 72 -9.17 3.06 -11.63
N SER A 73 -8.03 2.39 -11.48
CA SER A 73 -7.37 1.68 -12.58
C SER A 73 -8.26 0.57 -13.16
N ARG A 74 -8.89 -0.25 -12.31
CA ARG A 74 -9.81 -1.32 -12.71
C ARG A 74 -11.06 -0.78 -13.43
N VAL A 75 -11.62 0.32 -12.94
CA VAL A 75 -12.75 1.00 -13.58
C VAL A 75 -12.34 1.57 -14.94
N THR A 76 -11.15 2.19 -15.02
CA THR A 76 -10.62 2.75 -16.26
C THR A 76 -10.40 1.68 -17.32
N GLU A 77 -9.82 0.55 -16.95
CA GLU A 77 -9.62 -0.60 -17.85
C GLU A 77 -10.94 -1.13 -18.39
N ALA A 78 -11.95 -1.31 -17.52
CA ALA A 78 -13.28 -1.72 -17.94
C ALA A 78 -13.93 -0.73 -18.90
N ASN A 79 -13.82 0.58 -18.63
CA ASN A 79 -14.33 1.62 -19.52
C ASN A 79 -13.63 1.60 -20.88
N GLN A 80 -12.31 1.37 -20.92
CA GLN A 80 -11.55 1.23 -22.17
C GLN A 80 -11.99 0.00 -22.97
N LYS A 81 -12.15 -1.16 -22.31
CA LYS A 81 -12.57 -2.40 -22.98
C LYS A 81 -14.00 -2.29 -23.54
N THR A 82 -14.88 -1.58 -22.83
CA THR A 82 -16.29 -1.42 -23.22
C THR A 82 -16.59 -0.23 -24.13
N GLN A 83 -15.61 0.61 -24.45
CA GLN A 83 -15.82 1.87 -25.19
C GLN A 83 -16.46 1.65 -26.59
N LEU A 84 -16.04 0.60 -27.30
CA LEU A 84 -16.60 0.28 -28.61
C LEU A 84 -18.07 -0.14 -28.51
N TRP A 85 -18.39 -1.04 -27.57
CA TRP A 85 -19.75 -1.49 -27.32
C TRP A 85 -20.67 -0.35 -26.89
N GLN A 86 -20.19 0.57 -26.05
CA GLN A 86 -20.94 1.78 -25.69
C GLN A 86 -21.28 2.63 -26.92
N THR A 87 -20.34 2.77 -27.87
CA THR A 87 -20.56 3.50 -29.13
C THR A 87 -21.57 2.78 -30.01
N GLN A 88 -21.45 1.46 -30.16
CA GLN A 88 -22.42 0.65 -30.91
C GLN A 88 -23.83 0.71 -30.31
N LEU A 89 -23.94 0.67 -28.96
CA LEU A 89 -25.21 0.80 -28.26
C LEU A 89 -25.85 2.17 -28.51
N MET A 90 -25.05 3.24 -28.50
CA MET A 90 -25.53 4.60 -28.74
C MET A 90 -25.99 4.82 -30.19
N LEU A 91 -25.44 4.06 -31.12
CA LEU A 91 -25.84 4.04 -32.54
C LEU A 91 -26.95 3.02 -32.84
N ASP A 92 -27.40 2.25 -31.84
CA ASP A 92 -28.37 1.15 -31.97
C ASP A 92 -27.94 0.06 -32.98
N ILE A 93 -26.63 -0.19 -33.08
CA ILE A 93 -26.02 -1.20 -33.97
C ILE A 93 -25.34 -2.35 -33.21
N ILE A 94 -25.42 -2.35 -31.88
CA ILE A 94 -24.80 -3.37 -31.03
C ILE A 94 -25.47 -4.73 -31.23
N THR A 95 -24.68 -5.81 -31.21
CA THR A 95 -25.24 -7.17 -31.23
C THR A 95 -25.72 -7.59 -29.84
N ASP A 96 -26.57 -8.62 -29.78
CA ASP A 96 -27.04 -9.14 -28.49
C ASP A 96 -25.89 -9.71 -27.65
N GLU A 97 -24.88 -10.30 -28.29
CA GLU A 97 -23.67 -10.82 -27.62
C GLU A 97 -22.80 -9.69 -27.05
N ASP A 98 -22.54 -8.65 -27.83
CA ASP A 98 -21.77 -7.48 -27.38
C ASP A 98 -22.50 -6.73 -26.25
N LYS A 99 -23.84 -6.69 -26.31
CA LYS A 99 -24.68 -6.09 -25.27
C LYS A 99 -24.66 -6.89 -23.97
N ALA A 100 -24.66 -8.22 -24.05
CA ALA A 100 -24.48 -9.09 -22.88
C ALA A 100 -23.10 -8.84 -22.23
N SER A 101 -22.04 -8.82 -23.04
CA SER A 101 -20.68 -8.55 -22.59
C SER A 101 -20.54 -7.17 -21.94
N LEU A 102 -21.10 -6.13 -22.57
CA LEU A 102 -21.16 -4.78 -22.01
C LEU A 102 -21.86 -4.77 -20.63
N THR A 103 -22.94 -5.53 -20.48
CA THR A 103 -23.68 -5.63 -19.21
C THR A 103 -22.82 -6.25 -18.12
N GLU A 104 -22.11 -7.35 -18.40
CA GLU A 104 -21.23 -8.01 -17.45
C GLU A 104 -20.08 -7.10 -17.00
N TRP A 105 -19.47 -6.38 -17.93
CA TRP A 105 -18.42 -5.42 -17.63
C TRP A 105 -18.94 -4.23 -16.80
N MET A 106 -20.16 -3.75 -17.04
CA MET A 106 -20.76 -2.70 -16.21
C MET A 106 -21.11 -3.20 -14.79
N LEU A 107 -21.56 -4.45 -14.66
CA LEU A 107 -21.76 -5.08 -13.34
C LEU A 107 -20.44 -5.27 -12.59
N TYR A 108 -19.35 -5.63 -13.28
CA TYR A 108 -18.01 -5.67 -12.71
C TYR A 108 -17.58 -4.30 -12.20
N VAL A 109 -17.75 -3.23 -12.97
CA VAL A 109 -17.45 -1.85 -12.54
C VAL A 109 -18.22 -1.48 -11.29
N GLN A 110 -19.51 -1.79 -11.22
CA GLN A 110 -20.31 -1.53 -10.01
C GLN A 110 -19.79 -2.30 -8.80
N LYS A 111 -19.42 -3.58 -8.96
CA LYS A 111 -18.82 -4.37 -7.89
C LYS A 111 -17.50 -3.77 -7.43
N VAL A 112 -16.62 -3.35 -8.35
CA VAL A 112 -15.34 -2.69 -8.04
C VAL A 112 -15.58 -1.38 -7.31
N GLN A 113 -16.57 -0.59 -7.74
CA GLN A 113 -16.94 0.67 -7.10
C GLN A 113 -17.50 0.48 -5.68
N ALA A 114 -18.17 -0.65 -5.42
CA ALA A 114 -18.69 -1.00 -4.12
C ALA A 114 -17.63 -1.54 -3.14
N VAL A 115 -16.41 -1.84 -3.61
CA VAL A 115 -15.30 -2.26 -2.74
C VAL A 115 -14.93 -1.14 -1.78
N ASP A 116 -14.92 -1.48 -0.48
CA ASP A 116 -14.44 -0.61 0.59
C ASP A 116 -12.91 -0.64 0.63
N THR A 117 -12.29 0.48 0.25
CA THR A 117 -10.84 0.63 0.21
C THR A 117 -10.24 0.89 1.59
N SER A 118 -11.06 1.14 2.63
CA SER A 118 -10.63 1.39 4.00
C SER A 118 -10.10 0.15 4.74
N THR A 119 -10.38 -1.05 4.19
CA THR A 119 -9.92 -2.35 4.71
C THR A 119 -8.54 -2.76 4.18
N ALA A 120 -7.87 -1.88 3.42
CA ALA A 120 -6.52 -2.13 2.93
C ALA A 120 -5.56 -2.53 4.08
N PRO A 121 -4.66 -3.51 3.86
CA PRO A 121 -4.32 -4.13 2.57
C PRO A 121 -5.21 -5.32 2.17
N ASP A 122 -6.08 -5.80 3.04
CA ASP A 122 -6.90 -7.00 2.81
C ASP A 122 -8.16 -6.68 1.99
N ILE A 123 -7.95 -6.38 0.70
CA ILE A 123 -9.02 -6.11 -0.26
C ILE A 123 -9.13 -7.26 -1.25
N ILE A 124 -10.34 -7.82 -1.35
CA ILE A 124 -10.67 -8.82 -2.36
C ILE A 124 -11.31 -8.09 -3.53
N TRP A 125 -10.57 -7.99 -4.63
CA TRP A 125 -11.09 -7.40 -5.86
C TRP A 125 -12.03 -8.36 -6.58
N PRO A 126 -13.12 -7.85 -7.18
CA PRO A 126 -13.95 -8.64 -8.08
C PRO A 126 -13.13 -9.23 -9.23
N GLU A 127 -13.53 -10.41 -9.70
CA GLU A 127 -12.95 -11.01 -10.90
C GLU A 127 -13.46 -10.31 -12.16
N LYS A 128 -12.57 -10.17 -13.14
CA LYS A 128 -12.90 -9.57 -14.42
C LYS A 128 -13.77 -10.55 -15.24
N PRO A 129 -14.78 -10.05 -15.96
CA PRO A 129 -15.48 -10.85 -16.98
C PRO A 129 -14.53 -11.23 -18.12
N GLU A 130 -14.92 -12.23 -18.92
CA GLU A 130 -14.17 -12.63 -20.12
C GLU A 130 -14.23 -11.54 -21.23
#